data_AF-A0A2J8IES6-F1
#
_entry.id   AF-A0A2J8IES6-F1
#
_cell.length_a   1.000
_cell.length_b   1.000
_cell.length_c   1.000
_cell.angle_alpha   90.00
_cell.angle_beta   90.00
_cell.angle_gamma   90.00
#
_symmetry.space_group_name_H-M   'P 1'
#
loop_
_entity.id
_entity.type
_entity.pdbx_description
1 polymer ?
#
loop_
_entity_poly.entity_id
_entity_poly.type
_entity_poly.pdbx_seq_one_letter_code
_entity_poly.pdbx_strand_id
1 'polypeptide(L)' 'MAGRFEIHRVGDESYKLRLTDAEGNTVAVSPKFKSLNTLLEGIKAVRENAATAIVVDLRQQQA' A
#
# COMPACT_ATOMS: atom_id res chain seq x y z
N MET A 1 -0.12 15.30 -11.73
CA MET A 1 -0.38 13.91 -12.18
C MET A 1 -0.86 13.10 -10.98
N ALA A 2 -1.64 12.03 -11.15
CA ALA A 2 -2.02 11.18 -10.02
C ALA A 2 -0.80 10.43 -9.47
N GLY A 3 -0.81 10.14 -8.16
CA GLY A 3 0.21 9.29 -7.54
C GLY A 3 0.30 7.90 -8.17
N ARG A 4 1.43 7.20 -7.96
CA ARG A 4 1.69 5.89 -8.57
C ARG A 4 1.95 4.80 -7.54
N PHE A 5 1.52 3.58 -7.88
CA PHE A 5 1.86 2.37 -7.14
C PHE A 5 3.13 1.75 -7.72
N GLU A 6 4.13 1.53 -6.88
CA GLU A 6 5.39 0.89 -7.22
C GLU A 6 5.50 -0.46 -6.51
N ILE A 7 5.89 -1.49 -7.25
CA ILE A 7 6.11 -2.84 -6.71
C ILE A 7 7.61 -3.05 -6.57
N HIS A 8 8.04 -3.29 -5.33
CA HIS A 8 9.44 -3.51 -4.97
C HIS A 8 9.64 -4.95 -4.52
N ARG A 9 10.57 -5.68 -5.16
CA ARG A 9 11.01 -6.99 -4.67
C ARG A 9 12.07 -6.77 -3.59
N VAL A 10 11.85 -7.32 -2.41
CA VAL A 10 12.66 -7.07 -1.19
C VAL A 10 13.41 -8.33 -0.73
N GLY A 11 13.30 -9.41 -1.48
CA GLY A 11 13.94 -10.71 -1.21
C GLY A 11 13.31 -11.80 -2.06
N ASP A 12 13.65 -13.05 -1.77
CA ASP A 12 12.98 -14.18 -2.40
C ASP A 12 11.52 -14.24 -1.96
N GLU A 13 10.65 -14.27 -2.97
CA GLU A 13 9.20 -14.31 -2.85
C GLU A 13 8.62 -13.23 -1.91
N SER A 14 9.34 -12.11 -1.75
CA SER A 14 8.95 -11.04 -0.83
C SER A 14 8.78 -9.75 -1.61
N TYR A 15 7.55 -9.27 -1.69
CA TYR A 15 7.19 -8.06 -2.42
C TYR A 15 6.62 -7.00 -1.48
N LYS A 16 6.86 -5.72 -1.79
CA LYS A 16 6.25 -4.58 -1.10
C LYS A 16 5.65 -3.62 -2.11
N LEU A 17 4.55 -3.02 -1.71
CA LEU A 17 3.92 -1.92 -2.41
C LEU A 17 4.38 -0.59 -1.78
N ARG A 18 4.70 0.36 -2.64
CA ARG A 18 4.93 1.76 -2.27
C ARG A 18 3.97 2.64 -3.07
N LEU A 19 3.28 3.55 -2.40
CA LEU A 19 2.50 4.60 -3.06
C LEU A 19 3.31 5.89 -2.99
N THR A 20 3.48 6.55 -4.13
CA THR A 20 4.13 7.87 -4.21
C THR A 20 3.13 8.93 -4.66
N ASP A 21 3.34 10.17 -4.22
CA ASP A 21 2.67 11.34 -4.77
C ASP A 21 3.22 11.70 -6.17
N ALA A 22 2.79 12.84 -6.71
CA ALA A 22 3.19 13.30 -8.05
C ALA A 22 4.66 13.74 -8.09
N GLU A 23 5.18 14.15 -6.93
CA GLU A 23 6.52 14.67 -6.69
C GLU A 23 7.51 13.53 -6.38
N GLY A 24 7.01 12.31 -6.19
CA GLY A 24 7.80 11.11 -5.92
C GLY A 24 8.04 10.82 -4.43
N ASN A 25 7.42 11.59 -3.53
CA ASN A 25 7.49 11.31 -2.11
C ASN A 25 6.67 10.08 -1.76
N THR A 26 7.18 9.27 -0.84
CA THR A 26 6.46 8.08 -0.38
C THR A 26 5.38 8.47 0.60
N VAL A 27 4.12 8.15 0.29
CA VAL A 27 2.96 8.46 1.15
C VAL A 27 2.48 7.23 1.94
N ALA A 28 2.67 6.02 1.40
CA ALA A 28 2.29 4.79 2.08
C ALA A 28 3.17 3.61 1.64
N VAL A 29 3.37 2.66 2.55
CA VAL A 29 4.13 1.43 2.31
C VAL A 29 3.35 0.25 2.89
N SER A 30 3.22 -0.81 2.11
CA SER A 30 2.57 -2.03 2.58
C SER A 30 3.49 -2.92 3.42
N PRO A 31 2.92 -3.86 4.19
CA PRO A 31 3.64 -5.04 4.65
C PRO A 31 4.27 -5.84 3.50
N LYS A 32 5.16 -6.78 3.85
CA LYS A 32 5.71 -7.74 2.88
C LYS A 32 4.65 -8.76 2.49
N PHE A 33 4.46 -8.94 1.19
CA PHE A 33 3.63 -9.99 0.62
C PHE A 33 4.50 -11.15 0.14
N LYS A 34 3.99 -12.39 0.32
CA LYS A 34 4.66 -13.63 -0.09
C LYS A 34 4.58 -13.93 -1.59
N SER A 35 3.70 -13.26 -2.33
CA SER A 35 3.55 -13.49 -3.76
C SER A 35 3.17 -12.19 -4.47
N LEU A 36 3.53 -12.10 -5.75
CA LEU A 36 3.16 -10.98 -6.59
C LEU A 36 1.64 -10.90 -6.76
N ASN A 37 0.96 -12.04 -6.88
CA ASN A 37 -0.49 -12.08 -7.08
C ASN A 37 -1.25 -11.51 -5.87
N THR A 38 -0.84 -11.89 -4.64
CA THR A 38 -1.44 -11.33 -3.42
C THR A 38 -1.21 -9.82 -3.32
N LEU A 39 -0.06 -9.33 -3.77
CA LEU A 39 0.22 -7.91 -3.81
C LEU A 39 -0.69 -7.17 -4.81
N LEU A 40 -0.90 -7.74 -6.00
CA LEU A 40 -1.77 -7.15 -7.03
C LEU A 40 -3.22 -7.06 -6.56
N GLU A 41 -3.73 -8.10 -5.90
CA GLU A 41 -5.06 -8.07 -5.26
C GLU A 41 -5.12 -6.99 -4.16
N GLY A 42 -4.04 -6.84 -3.39
CA GLY A 42 -3.92 -5.74 -2.42
C GLY A 42 -4.01 -4.36 -3.06
N ILE A 43 -3.32 -4.13 -4.18
CA ILE A 43 -3.41 -2.87 -4.96
C ILE A 43 -4.85 -2.63 -5.42
N LYS A 44 -5.50 -3.66 -5.98
CA LYS A 44 -6.89 -3.57 -6.44
C LYS A 44 -7.83 -3.17 -5.30
N ALA A 45 -7.72 -3.84 -4.14
CA ALA A 45 -8.49 -3.51 -2.96
C ALA A 45 -8.25 -2.07 -2.49
N VAL A 46 -7.00 -1.58 -2.50
CA VAL A 46 -6.70 -0.18 -2.17
C VAL A 46 -7.34 0.77 -3.18
N ARG A 47 -7.24 0.49 -4.48
CA ARG A 47 -7.83 1.34 -5.53
C ARG A 47 -9.35 1.45 -5.42
N GLU A 48 -10.03 0.36 -5.07
CA GLU A 48 -11.50 0.32 -4.97
C GLU A 48 -12.00 0.96 -3.67
N ASN A 49 -11.29 0.76 -2.55
CA ASN A 49 -11.79 1.15 -1.23
C ASN A 49 -11.21 2.46 -0.69
N ALA A 50 -10.00 2.87 -1.09
CA ALA A 50 -9.32 4.00 -0.46
C ALA A 50 -10.02 5.35 -0.67
N ALA A 51 -10.73 5.53 -1.79
CA ALA A 51 -11.43 6.78 -2.09
C ALA A 51 -12.62 7.06 -1.15
N THR A 52 -13.19 6.01 -0.54
CA THR A 52 -14.38 6.09 0.32
C THR A 52 -14.13 5.56 1.74
N ALA A 53 -12.90 5.14 2.04
CA ALA A 53 -12.53 4.59 3.34
C ALA A 53 -12.70 5.62 4.46
N ILE A 54 -13.24 5.16 5.59
CA ILE A 54 -13.39 5.98 6.79
C ILE A 54 -12.04 6.03 7.51
N VAL A 55 -11.59 7.24 7.84
CA VAL A 55 -10.39 7.43 8.67
C VAL A 55 -10.76 7.18 10.12
N VAL A 56 -10.15 6.17 10.73
CA VAL A 56 -10.31 5.83 12.15
C VAL A 56 -8.97 5.95 12.86
N ASP A 57 -8.90 6.78 13.89
CA ASP A 57 -7.69 6.93 14.72
C ASP A 57 -7.69 5.88 15.84
N LEU A 58 -6.82 4.87 15.70
CA LEU A 58 -6.68 3.78 16.66
C LEU A 58 -5.49 3.96 17.61
N ARG A 59 -4.76 5.08 17.55
CA ARG A 59 -3.53 5.29 18.34
C ARG A 59 -3.77 5.30 19.85
N GLN A 60 -4.98 5.61 20.30
CA GLN A 60 -5.33 5.72 21.71
C GLN A 60 -6.05 4.48 22.29
N GLN A 61 -6.35 3.47 21.46
CA GLN A 61 -7.08 2.27 21.91
C GLN A 61 -6.19 1.14 22.44
N GLN A 62 -4.89 1.36 22.58
CA GLN A 62 -4.00 0.47 23.32
C GLN A 62 -4.06 0.83 24.81
N ALA A 63 -5.14 0.39 25.47
CA ALA A 63 -5.25 0.31 26.93
C ALA A 63 -5.02 -1.13 27.37
#